data_AF-A0A0S3SXD6-F1
#
_entry.id   AF-A0A0S3SXD6-F1
#
_cell.length_a   1.000
_cell.length_b   1.000
_cell.length_c   1.000
_cell.angle_alpha   90.00
_cell.angle_beta   90.00
_cell.angle_gamma   90.00
#
_symmetry.space_group_name_H-M   'P 1'
#
loop_
_entity.id
_entity.type
_entity.pdbx_description
1 polymer ?
#
loop_
_entity_poly.entity_id
_entity_poly.type
_entity_poly.pdbx_seq_one_letter_code
_entity_poly.pdbx_strand_id
1 'polypeptide(L)'
;MEYGVLHAEDILPSMTPDICIVNFYTNNGKLGLHQDRDESRESLQKGLPVVSFSIGDSADFLYGVRRNEEEAEWVMLESGDVLIFGGEFRHIFHGVPSILPNSAPKELFRDSGLSPGRLNLTFRQY
;
A
#
# COMPACT_ATOMS: atom_id res chain seq x y z
N MET A 1 -13.36 7.88 32.52
CA MET A 1 -12.32 7.54 31.52
C MET A 1 -12.92 7.92 30.18
N GLU A 2 -12.55 9.10 29.69
CA GLU A 2 -13.03 9.65 28.41
C GLU A 2 -12.15 9.01 27.33
N TYR A 3 -12.74 8.18 26.47
CA TYR A 3 -12.09 7.80 25.21
C TYR A 3 -12.13 9.06 24.35
N GLY A 4 -11.12 9.91 24.49
CA GLY A 4 -10.91 11.03 23.57
C GLY A 4 -10.88 10.48 22.16
N VAL A 5 -11.77 10.98 21.31
CA VAL A 5 -11.77 10.64 19.88
C VAL A 5 -10.44 11.14 19.33
N LEU A 6 -9.49 10.23 19.11
CA LEU A 6 -8.27 10.56 18.37
C LEU A 6 -8.71 10.97 16.97
N HIS A 7 -8.42 12.20 16.55
CA HIS A 7 -8.67 12.59 15.18
C HIS A 7 -7.68 11.84 14.30
N ALA A 8 -8.09 11.39 13.11
CA ALA A 8 -7.20 10.69 12.20
C ALA A 8 -5.94 11.52 11.87
N GLU A 9 -6.07 12.84 11.90
CA GLU A 9 -4.99 13.83 11.73
C GLU A 9 -3.96 13.81 12.87
N ASP A 10 -4.36 13.38 14.08
CA ASP A 10 -3.45 13.19 15.22
C ASP A 10 -2.57 11.93 15.05
N ILE A 11 -2.93 11.04 14.12
CA ILE A 11 -2.25 9.75 13.84
C ILE A 11 -1.53 9.79 12.49
N LEU A 12 -2.15 10.39 11.48
CA LEU A 12 -1.64 10.51 10.12
C LEU A 12 -1.57 11.98 9.70
N PRO A 13 -0.37 12.51 9.43
CA PRO A 13 -0.22 13.86 8.90
C PRO A 13 -0.99 14.02 7.59
N SER A 14 -1.60 15.20 7.39
CA SER A 14 -2.19 15.55 6.11
C SER A 14 -1.13 15.60 5.01
N MET A 15 -1.48 15.10 3.82
CA MET A 15 -0.60 15.03 2.65
C MET A 15 -1.31 15.63 1.43
N THR A 16 -0.55 16.36 0.61
CA THR A 16 -0.94 16.72 -0.76
C THR A 16 0.02 15.98 -1.71
N PRO A 17 -0.36 14.78 -2.20
CA PRO A 17 0.57 13.95 -2.95
C PRO A 17 0.94 14.59 -4.30
N ASP A 18 2.23 14.61 -4.59
CA ASP A 18 2.81 15.05 -5.87
C ASP A 18 3.51 13.91 -6.63
N ILE A 19 3.57 12.72 -6.02
CA ILE A 19 4.09 11.48 -6.62
C ILE A 19 2.97 10.45 -6.66
N CYS A 20 2.81 9.78 -7.80
CA CYS A 20 2.04 8.54 -7.93
C CYS A 20 2.88 7.50 -8.67
N ILE A 21 3.23 6.41 -8.00
CA ILE A 21 3.89 5.24 -8.59
C ILE A 21 2.82 4.23 -8.97
N VAL A 22 2.78 3.87 -10.26
CA VAL A 22 1.82 2.91 -10.80
C VAL A 22 2.52 1.58 -11.05
N ASN A 23 2.14 0.55 -10.30
CA ASN A 23 2.69 -0.79 -10.43
C ASN A 23 1.63 -1.73 -11.02
N PHE A 24 1.99 -2.48 -12.07
CA PHE A 24 1.14 -3.53 -12.63
C PHE A 24 1.79 -4.90 -12.45
N TYR A 25 1.08 -5.80 -11.79
CA TYR A 25 1.51 -7.16 -11.49
C TYR A 25 0.67 -8.15 -12.29
N THR A 26 1.34 -8.95 -13.11
CA THR A 26 0.73 -10.19 -13.65
C THR A 26 0.67 -11.27 -12.56
N ASN A 27 0.09 -12.44 -12.86
CA ASN A 27 -0.09 -13.56 -11.91
C ASN A 27 1.19 -13.99 -11.17
N ASN A 28 2.37 -13.79 -11.77
CA ASN A 28 3.67 -14.15 -11.18
C ASN A 28 4.43 -12.94 -10.61
N GLY A 29 3.81 -11.76 -10.60
CA GLY A 29 4.41 -10.52 -10.11
C GLY A 29 4.69 -10.60 -8.62
N LYS A 30 5.84 -10.07 -8.21
CA LYS A 30 6.26 -10.01 -6.81
C LYS A 30 7.02 -8.73 -6.54
N LEU A 31 7.00 -8.29 -5.29
CA LEU A 31 7.83 -7.20 -4.78
C LEU A 31 8.38 -7.60 -3.42
N GLY A 32 9.70 -7.69 -3.30
CA GLY A 32 10.36 -8.07 -2.04
C GLY A 32 10.23 -6.99 -0.97
N LEU A 33 10.56 -7.36 0.28
CA LEU A 33 10.55 -6.41 1.40
C LEU A 33 11.49 -5.21 1.15
N HIS A 34 10.89 -4.02 1.17
CA HIS A 34 11.56 -2.73 1.01
C HIS A 34 10.89 -1.65 1.87
N GLN A 35 11.50 -0.47 1.93
CA GLN A 35 10.94 0.72 2.56
C GLN A 35 10.84 1.81 1.50
N ASP A 36 9.84 2.67 1.65
CA ASP A 36 9.69 3.87 0.84
C ASP A 36 10.51 5.01 1.45
N ARG A 37 11.64 5.35 0.83
CA ARG A 37 12.64 6.29 1.39
C ARG A 37 13.20 7.28 0.37
N ASP A 38 12.56 7.39 -0.79
CA ASP A 38 13.05 8.21 -1.90
C ASP A 38 12.53 9.66 -1.83
N GLU A 39 11.64 9.96 -0.89
CA GLU A 39 11.12 11.31 -0.61
C GLU A 39 12.12 12.18 0.16
N SER A 40 11.84 13.48 0.30
CA SER A 40 12.73 14.38 1.06
C SER A 40 12.83 13.97 2.52
N ARG A 41 13.95 14.33 3.16
CA ARG A 41 14.15 14.10 4.60
C ARG A 41 13.06 14.74 5.45
N GLU A 42 12.53 15.88 5.04
CA GLU A 42 11.45 16.57 5.74
C GLU A 42 10.13 15.79 5.65
N SER A 43 9.77 15.31 4.45
CA SER A 43 8.59 14.45 4.23
C SER A 43 8.64 13.19 5.08
N LEU A 44 9.79 12.51 5.05
CA LEU A 44 10.06 11.31 5.84
C LEU A 44 10.00 11.59 7.35
N GLN A 45 10.63 12.67 7.82
CA GLN A 45 10.65 13.01 9.25
C GLN A 45 9.28 13.42 9.78
N LYS A 46 8.46 14.10 8.97
CA LYS A 46 7.07 14.41 9.32
C LYS A 46 6.19 13.15 9.38
N GLY A 47 6.64 12.04 8.81
CA GLY A 47 5.85 10.82 8.71
C GLY A 47 4.69 10.95 7.71
N LEU A 48 4.85 11.76 6.65
CA LEU A 48 3.79 11.94 5.64
C LEU A 48 3.39 10.58 5.06
N PRO A 49 2.09 10.22 5.03
CA PRO A 49 1.65 8.87 4.72
C PRO A 49 1.99 8.42 3.30
N VAL A 50 2.06 7.10 3.14
CA VAL A 50 1.91 6.43 1.86
C VAL A 50 0.47 5.97 1.73
N VAL A 51 -0.18 6.29 0.61
CA VAL A 51 -1.56 5.88 0.31
C VAL A 51 -1.53 4.96 -0.91
N SER A 52 -2.01 3.73 -0.76
CA SER A 52 -1.85 2.66 -1.74
C SER A 52 -3.21 2.06 -2.11
N PHE A 53 -3.61 2.21 -3.37
CA PHE A 53 -4.85 1.67 -3.92
C PHE A 53 -4.58 0.31 -4.56
N SER A 54 -5.49 -0.64 -4.37
CA SER A 54 -5.45 -1.97 -5.03
C SER A 54 -6.65 -2.13 -5.97
N ILE A 55 -6.39 -2.50 -7.22
CA ILE A 55 -7.43 -2.68 -8.25
C ILE A 55 -7.10 -3.96 -9.03
N GLY A 56 -8.08 -4.84 -9.25
CA GLY A 56 -7.88 -6.10 -9.96
C GLY A 56 -7.66 -7.28 -9.00
N ASP A 57 -6.80 -8.21 -9.37
CA ASP A 57 -6.58 -9.43 -8.56
C ASP A 57 -6.03 -9.08 -7.17
N SER A 58 -6.52 -9.79 -6.15
CA SER A 58 -6.08 -9.67 -4.76
C SER A 58 -4.60 -10.01 -4.62
N ALA A 59 -3.95 -9.39 -3.64
CA ALA A 59 -2.56 -9.64 -3.32
C ALA A 59 -2.37 -9.86 -1.83
N ASP A 60 -1.46 -10.79 -1.50
CA ASP A 60 -0.90 -10.82 -0.16
C ASP A 60 0.04 -9.62 -0.01
N PHE A 61 -0.13 -8.86 1.06
CA PHE A 61 0.74 -7.73 1.40
C PHE A 61 1.43 -8.04 2.73
N LEU A 62 2.76 -8.13 2.69
CA LEU A 62 3.58 -8.33 3.88
C LEU A 62 4.00 -6.98 4.44
N TYR A 63 4.00 -6.85 5.77
CA TYR A 63 4.54 -5.67 6.44
C TYR A 63 5.17 -6.00 7.80
N GLY A 64 6.15 -5.20 8.22
CA GLY A 64 6.81 -5.37 9.51
C GLY A 64 7.85 -4.30 9.82
N VAL A 65 8.34 -4.28 11.05
CA VAL A 65 9.35 -3.30 11.51
C VAL A 65 10.79 -3.70 11.16
N ARG A 66 11.01 -4.95 10.76
CA ARG A 66 12.31 -5.50 10.35
C ARG A 66 12.23 -6.02 8.93
N ARG A 67 13.38 -6.04 8.25
CA ARG A 67 13.52 -6.65 6.92
C ARG A 67 13.61 -8.18 7.04
N ASN A 68 12.54 -8.80 7.55
CA ASN A 68 12.47 -10.23 7.79
C ASN A 68 11.05 -10.74 7.46
N GLU A 69 10.93 -11.57 6.44
CA GLU A 69 9.64 -12.12 5.99
C GLU A 69 9.02 -13.10 7.01
N GLU A 70 9.84 -13.81 7.79
CA GLU A 70 9.35 -14.79 8.78
C GLU A 70 8.68 -14.11 10.00
N GLU A 71 9.02 -12.85 10.25
CA GLU A 71 8.47 -12.04 11.34
C GLU A 71 7.46 -11.00 10.85
N ALA A 72 7.24 -10.92 9.54
CA ALA A 72 6.29 -9.99 8.95
C ALA A 72 4.85 -10.46 9.17
N GLU A 73 3.96 -9.51 9.40
CA GLU A 73 2.52 -9.74 9.34
C GLU A 73 2.06 -9.67 7.88
N TRP A 74 0.89 -10.24 7.61
CA TRP A 74 0.30 -10.20 6.28
C TRP A 74 -1.16 -9.76 6.36
N VAL A 75 -1.59 -9.06 5.32
CA VAL A 75 -2.98 -8.73 5.05
C VAL A 75 -3.26 -8.95 3.57
N MET A 76 -4.45 -9.45 3.25
CA MET A 76 -4.89 -9.55 1.87
C MET A 76 -5.47 -8.22 1.43
N LEU A 77 -5.01 -7.70 0.29
CA LEU A 77 -5.56 -6.51 -0.34
C LEU A 77 -6.38 -6.92 -1.55
N GLU A 78 -7.67 -6.65 -1.52
CA GLU A 78 -8.64 -6.96 -2.58
C GLU A 78 -8.86 -5.76 -3.50
N SER A 79 -9.58 -5.98 -4.61
CA SER A 79 -9.95 -4.90 -5.51
C SER A 79 -10.83 -3.87 -4.81
N GLY A 80 -10.39 -2.61 -4.78
CA GLY A 80 -11.08 -1.51 -4.13
C GLY A 80 -10.48 -1.09 -2.79
N ASP A 81 -9.59 -1.91 -2.23
CA ASP A 81 -8.94 -1.59 -0.96
C ASP A 81 -7.96 -0.43 -1.08
N VAL A 82 -7.92 0.36 -0.01
CA VAL A 82 -6.96 1.45 0.18
C VAL A 82 -6.20 1.20 1.48
N LEU A 83 -4.89 0.99 1.35
CA LEU A 83 -3.97 0.87 2.48
C LEU A 83 -3.29 2.21 2.72
N ILE A 84 -3.25 2.65 3.98
CA ILE A 84 -2.55 3.87 4.39
C ILE A 84 -1.61 3.56 5.55
N PHE A 85 -0.34 3.93 5.43
CA PHE A 85 0.61 3.88 6.53
C PHE A 85 1.47 5.16 6.57
N GLY A 86 1.63 5.73 7.76
CA GLY A 86 2.30 7.00 8.00
C GLY A 86 2.60 7.18 9.48
N GLY A 87 2.97 8.40 9.88
CA GLY A 87 3.38 8.68 11.26
C GLY A 87 4.52 7.76 11.69
N GLU A 88 4.39 7.10 12.84
CA GLU A 88 5.39 6.16 13.37
C GLU A 88 5.63 4.95 12.45
N PHE A 89 4.65 4.60 11.62
CA PHE A 89 4.72 3.47 10.68
C PHE A 89 5.18 3.88 9.27
N ARG A 90 5.63 5.13 9.07
CA ARG A 90 6.09 5.59 7.75
C ARG A 90 7.27 4.79 7.19
N HIS A 91 8.01 4.11 8.06
CA HIS A 91 9.21 3.35 7.73
C HIS A 91 9.05 1.84 7.89
N ILE A 92 7.83 1.29 7.84
CA ILE A 92 7.67 -0.17 7.81
C ILE A 92 8.33 -0.77 6.56
N PHE A 93 8.91 -1.96 6.73
CA PHE A 93 9.24 -2.83 5.61
C PHE A 93 7.96 -3.44 5.08
N HIS A 94 7.78 -3.47 3.77
CA HIS A 94 6.61 -4.07 3.16
C HIS A 94 6.90 -4.64 1.76
N GLY A 95 6.01 -5.49 1.27
CA GLY A 95 6.16 -6.16 -0.01
C GLY A 95 4.90 -6.89 -0.45
N VAL A 96 4.96 -7.46 -1.65
CA VAL A 96 3.89 -8.24 -2.29
C VAL A 96 4.47 -9.60 -2.68
N PRO A 97 4.40 -10.63 -1.82
CA PRO A 97 4.95 -11.96 -2.14
C PRO A 97 4.16 -12.72 -3.21
N SER A 98 2.86 -12.43 -3.37
CA SER A 98 1.95 -13.18 -4.24
C SER A 98 0.76 -12.34 -4.72
N ILE A 99 0.32 -12.65 -5.94
CA ILE A 99 -0.96 -12.22 -6.51
C ILE A 99 -1.85 -13.47 -6.60
N LEU A 100 -3.12 -13.34 -6.21
CA LEU A 100 -4.12 -14.42 -6.27
C LEU A 100 -4.87 -14.33 -7.60
N PRO A 101 -4.61 -15.21 -8.60
CA PRO A 101 -5.18 -15.05 -9.93
C PRO A 101 -6.70 -15.28 -9.96
N ASN A 102 -7.42 -14.53 -10.79
CA ASN A 102 -8.87 -14.63 -10.99
C ASN A 102 -9.69 -14.33 -9.73
N SER A 103 -9.18 -13.48 -8.85
CA SER A 103 -9.86 -13.04 -7.62
C SER A 103 -10.58 -11.71 -7.80
N ALA A 104 -10.27 -10.95 -8.87
CA ALA A 104 -10.94 -9.69 -9.14
C ALA A 104 -12.44 -9.86 -9.50
N PRO A 105 -13.27 -8.82 -9.26
CA PRO A 105 -14.61 -8.74 -9.81
C PRO A 105 -14.59 -8.85 -11.34
N LYS A 106 -15.39 -9.74 -11.92
CA LYS A 106 -15.36 -10.00 -13.38
C LYS A 106 -15.81 -8.80 -14.19
N GLU A 107 -16.74 -8.03 -13.63
CA GLU A 107 -17.26 -6.79 -14.20
C GLU A 107 -16.15 -5.75 -14.36
N LEU A 108 -15.17 -5.70 -13.44
CA LEU A 108 -14.06 -4.76 -13.51
C LEU A 108 -13.28 -4.94 -14.80
N PHE A 109 -12.84 -6.16 -15.13
CA PHE A 109 -12.07 -6.41 -16.36
C PHE A 109 -12.93 -6.20 -17.62
N ARG A 110 -14.19 -6.64 -17.59
CA ARG A 110 -15.11 -6.48 -18.72
C ARG A 110 -15.37 -5.02 -19.06
N ASP A 111 -15.62 -4.20 -18.04
CA ASP A 111 -16.10 -2.84 -18.22
C ASP A 111 -14.95 -1.82 -18.36
N SER A 112 -13.77 -2.09 -17.75
CA SER A 112 -12.58 -1.23 -17.87
C SER A 112 -11.63 -1.60 -19.00
N GLY A 113 -11.67 -2.83 -19.51
CA GLY A 113 -10.67 -3.36 -20.44
C GLY A 113 -9.30 -3.60 -19.81
N LEU A 114 -9.19 -3.58 -18.48
CA LEU A 114 -7.95 -3.88 -17.77
C LEU A 114 -7.52 -5.33 -18.02
N SER A 115 -6.24 -5.53 -18.31
CA SER A 115 -5.64 -6.86 -18.43
C SER A 115 -5.71 -7.64 -17.11
N PRO A 116 -5.82 -8.97 -17.12
CA PRO A 116 -5.77 -9.79 -15.91
C PRO A 116 -4.51 -9.52 -15.08
N GLY A 117 -4.68 -9.41 -13.77
CA GLY A 117 -3.64 -9.05 -12.81
C GLY A 117 -4.07 -7.96 -11.84
N ARG A 118 -3.09 -7.38 -11.15
CA ARG A 118 -3.28 -6.35 -10.13
C ARG A 118 -2.63 -5.03 -10.55
N LEU A 119 -3.39 -3.96 -10.50
CA LEU A 119 -2.91 -2.59 -10.59
C LEU A 119 -2.84 -1.98 -9.18
N ASN A 120 -1.73 -1.32 -8.89
CA ASN A 120 -1.51 -0.61 -7.64
C ASN A 120 -1.10 0.84 -7.92
N LEU A 121 -1.76 1.78 -7.26
CA LEU A 121 -1.42 3.20 -7.31
C LEU A 121 -0.96 3.65 -5.93
N THR A 122 0.30 4.05 -5.83
CA THR A 122 0.91 4.46 -4.57
C THR A 122 1.22 5.95 -4.61
N PHE A 123 0.50 6.72 -3.79
CA PHE A 123 0.60 8.17 -3.67
C PHE A 123 1.49 8.57 -2.51
N ARG A 124 2.37 9.54 -2.76
CA ARG A 124 3.35 10.05 -1.80
C ARG A 124 3.60 11.54 -2.05
N GLN A 125 4.27 12.19 -1.10
CA GLN A 125 4.68 13.59 -1.22
C GLN A 125 6.19 13.70 -1.05
N TYR A 126 6.86 14.38 -1.99
CA TYR A 126 8.30 14.62 -1.94
C TYR A 126 8.70 15.57 -0.81
#